data_AF-A0A8J4G2Y7-F1
#
_entry.id   AF-A0A8J4G2Y7-F1
#
_cell.length_a   1.000
_cell.length_b   1.000
_cell.length_c   1.000
_cell.angle_alpha   90.00
_cell.angle_beta   90.00
_cell.angle_gamma   90.00
#
_symmetry.space_group_name_H-M   'P 1'
#
loop_
_entity.id
_entity.type
_entity.pdbx_description
1 polymer ?
#
loop_
_entity_poly.entity_id
_entity_poly.type
_entity_poly.pdbx_seq_one_letter_code
_entity_poly.pdbx_strand_id
1 'polypeptide(L)'
;MKMRVNILFIVLLVLSVQVFSSLAGRSVPRDKELKYDIKRDEIDLTPGLSIDEEPSHMEQDCIRFLIQNMPVTDHMSLRYTFLHNQAHYALKARVDNPWASAVPWDVFLNNVLPYANLDEPREDWRTSFYELFSPLVANTASTLDAATALNNKIWTLGDWNISFKAGQTPDIMSPSQVLSHGYASCTGLAIFFVDACRAVGIPARVAGIAEWTETGGNHNWVEVWHNGVWSFTEPLGFPNRPWNQTWFFPEPVRRAKLHSYAHGIYAASFNHTGHFFPLAWRDEYESTIPGYEVTKYYLDAAAEAGLVVACDDGSPLSVEVGQGRNPGPDVAQPGANDGKEQ
;
A
#
# COMPACT_ATOMS: atom_id res chain seq x y z
N MET A 1 29.00 -54.17 -54.65
CA MET A 1 28.55 -55.17 -53.66
C MET A 1 27.52 -54.51 -52.75
N LYS A 2 26.25 -54.96 -52.86
CA LYS A 2 25.13 -54.96 -51.89
C LYS A 2 25.13 -53.92 -50.73
N MET A 3 24.09 -53.07 -50.63
CA MET A 3 22.90 -53.24 -49.73
C MET A 3 23.21 -52.77 -48.28
N ARG A 4 22.46 -51.97 -47.50
CA ARG A 4 21.15 -51.28 -47.50
C ARG A 4 21.19 -50.19 -46.39
N VAL A 5 20.65 -49.01 -46.70
CA VAL A 5 19.69 -48.19 -45.91
C VAL A 5 20.14 -47.58 -44.57
N ASN A 6 20.04 -46.25 -44.48
CA ASN A 6 19.24 -45.60 -43.44
C ASN A 6 18.66 -44.26 -43.92
N ILE A 7 17.40 -44.37 -44.37
CA ILE A 7 16.44 -43.30 -44.61
C ILE A 7 16.05 -42.78 -43.22
N LEU A 8 16.79 -41.82 -42.66
CA LEU A 8 16.40 -41.15 -41.41
C LEU A 8 16.80 -39.67 -41.35
N PHE A 9 17.34 -39.09 -42.43
CA PHE A 9 17.83 -37.70 -42.42
C PHE A 9 17.07 -36.73 -43.32
N ILE A 10 16.03 -37.18 -44.06
CA ILE A 10 15.28 -36.32 -45.00
C ILE A 10 13.86 -35.98 -44.49
N VAL A 11 13.38 -36.60 -43.41
CA VAL A 11 12.05 -36.28 -42.83
C VAL A 11 12.09 -35.09 -41.85
N LEU A 12 13.27 -34.63 -41.42
CA LEU A 12 13.39 -33.55 -40.43
C LEU A 12 13.53 -32.13 -41.02
N LEU A 13 13.63 -31.97 -42.35
CA LEU A 13 13.82 -30.64 -42.96
C LEU A 13 12.58 -30.08 -43.68
N VAL A 14 11.47 -30.82 -43.73
CA VAL A 14 10.21 -30.36 -44.38
C VAL A 14 9.13 -29.96 -43.36
N LEU A 15 9.38 -30.15 -42.06
CA LEU A 15 8.46 -29.73 -40.99
C LEU A 15 8.73 -28.32 -40.42
N SER A 16 9.80 -27.63 -40.85
CA SER A 16 10.15 -26.29 -40.35
C SER A 16 9.60 -25.12 -41.19
N VAL A 17 8.91 -25.38 -42.30
CA VAL A 17 8.43 -24.32 -43.21
C VAL A 17 6.89 -24.21 -43.27
N GLN A 18 6.13 -25.05 -42.55
CA GLN A 18 4.66 -24.97 -42.50
C GLN A 18 4.05 -24.47 -41.18
N VAL A 19 4.85 -23.95 -40.25
CA VAL A 19 4.32 -23.38 -38.99
C VAL A 19 4.37 -21.84 -38.95
N PHE A 20 4.89 -21.18 -39.99
CA PHE A 20 5.04 -19.71 -40.02
C PHE A 20 4.01 -18.93 -40.85
N SER A 21 2.85 -19.52 -41.16
CA SER A 21 1.81 -18.83 -41.95
C SER A 21 0.39 -19.04 -41.43
N SER A 22 0.16 -18.91 -40.10
CA SER A 22 -1.20 -18.76 -39.58
C SER A 22 -1.37 -17.85 -38.34
N LEU A 23 -0.43 -16.93 -38.06
CA LEU A 23 -0.51 -16.04 -36.89
C LEU A 23 -0.87 -14.58 -37.21
N ALA A 24 -1.36 -14.30 -38.41
CA ALA A 24 -2.07 -13.05 -38.71
C ALA A 24 -3.58 -13.33 -38.68
N GLY A 25 -4.26 -13.00 -37.57
CA GLY A 25 -5.73 -13.05 -37.51
C GLY A 25 -6.36 -13.74 -36.30
N ARG A 26 -5.72 -13.75 -35.11
CA ARG A 26 -6.44 -14.06 -33.87
C ARG A 26 -6.56 -12.81 -33.02
N SER A 27 -7.76 -12.23 -33.03
CA SER A 27 -8.22 -11.27 -32.04
C SER A 27 -7.90 -11.78 -30.63
N VAL A 28 -7.21 -10.96 -29.84
CA VAL A 28 -7.06 -11.15 -28.39
C VAL A 28 -8.47 -11.27 -27.79
N PRO A 29 -8.83 -12.36 -27.10
CA PRO A 29 -10.11 -12.43 -26.41
C PRO A 29 -10.12 -11.40 -25.29
N ARG A 30 -10.96 -10.37 -25.43
CA ARG A 30 -11.43 -9.55 -24.32
C ARG A 30 -12.23 -10.47 -23.37
N ASP A 31 -11.94 -10.35 -22.09
CA ASP A 31 -12.73 -10.79 -20.95
C ASP A 31 -13.09 -12.28 -20.90
N LYS A 32 -12.20 -13.08 -20.28
CA LYS A 32 -12.68 -14.17 -19.44
C LYS A 32 -12.94 -13.58 -18.06
N GLU A 33 -14.20 -13.26 -17.76
CA GLU A 33 -14.65 -13.15 -16.37
C GLU A 33 -14.20 -14.43 -15.65
N LEU A 34 -13.21 -14.29 -14.76
CA LEU A 34 -12.99 -15.27 -13.71
C LEU A 34 -14.20 -15.18 -12.78
N LYS A 35 -15.19 -16.05 -13.02
CA LYS A 35 -16.30 -16.28 -12.10
C LYS A 35 -15.73 -16.97 -10.86
N TYR A 36 -15.18 -16.18 -9.94
CA TYR A 36 -14.93 -16.62 -8.58
C TYR A 36 -16.28 -16.70 -7.88
N ASP A 37 -16.72 -17.93 -7.64
CA ASP A 37 -17.95 -18.23 -6.92
C ASP A 37 -17.72 -17.94 -5.42
N ILE A 38 -17.80 -16.66 -5.04
CA ILE A 38 -17.78 -16.26 -3.63
C ILE A 38 -19.07 -16.79 -3.04
N LYS A 39 -18.94 -17.81 -2.20
CA LYS A 39 -20.04 -18.38 -1.43
C LYS A 39 -20.79 -17.25 -0.73
N ARG A 40 -22.01 -16.97 -1.20
CA ARG A 40 -23.03 -16.19 -0.47
C ARG A 40 -23.59 -17.08 0.66
N ASP A 41 -22.73 -17.58 1.53
CA ASP A 41 -23.16 -18.48 2.60
C ASP A 41 -23.40 -17.66 3.88
N GLU A 42 -24.67 -17.64 4.26
CA GLU A 42 -25.30 -17.36 5.56
C GLU A 42 -24.88 -16.12 6.36
N ILE A 43 -25.86 -15.21 6.41
CA ILE A 43 -26.00 -13.98 7.20
C ILE A 43 -25.36 -14.11 8.59
N ASP A 44 -24.17 -13.55 8.74
CA ASP A 44 -23.59 -13.23 10.05
C ASP A 44 -24.15 -11.87 10.46
N LEU A 45 -25.13 -11.88 11.37
CA LEU A 45 -25.82 -10.69 11.87
C LEU A 45 -24.88 -9.89 12.78
N THR A 46 -23.93 -9.15 12.21
CA THR A 46 -23.45 -7.93 12.87
C THR A 46 -24.65 -6.97 12.96
N PRO A 47 -25.04 -6.48 14.16
CA PRO A 47 -26.14 -5.54 14.28
C PRO A 47 -25.79 -4.25 13.55
N GLY A 48 -26.33 -4.04 12.34
CA GLY A 48 -26.15 -2.78 11.60
C GLY A 48 -26.14 -2.87 10.07
N LEU A 49 -25.76 -4.01 9.47
CA LEU A 49 -25.83 -4.18 8.01
C LEU A 49 -27.10 -4.95 7.64
N SER A 50 -28.18 -4.23 7.29
CA SER A 50 -29.22 -4.81 6.46
C SER A 50 -28.65 -5.06 5.07
N ILE A 51 -28.47 -6.32 4.67
CA ILE A 51 -28.07 -6.73 3.30
C ILE A 51 -29.25 -6.50 2.30
N ASP A 52 -30.24 -5.68 2.67
CA ASP A 52 -31.47 -5.49 1.90
C ASP A 52 -31.31 -4.46 0.76
N GLU A 53 -30.20 -3.71 0.73
CA GLU A 53 -29.85 -2.82 -0.38
C GLU A 53 -28.72 -3.43 -1.22
N GLU A 54 -28.98 -3.59 -2.52
CA GLU A 54 -27.95 -4.03 -3.47
C GLU A 54 -26.77 -3.04 -3.48
N PRO A 55 -25.51 -3.51 -3.43
CA PRO A 55 -24.36 -2.62 -3.39
C PRO A 55 -24.32 -1.72 -4.62
N SER A 56 -23.97 -0.46 -4.41
CA SER A 56 -23.75 0.52 -5.48
C SER A 56 -22.67 0.03 -6.46
N HIS A 57 -22.69 0.55 -7.70
CA HIS A 57 -21.63 0.23 -8.68
C HIS A 57 -20.21 0.54 -8.14
N MET A 58 -20.06 1.60 -7.34
CA MET A 58 -18.78 1.93 -6.71
C MET A 58 -18.36 0.91 -5.65
N GLU A 59 -19.29 0.41 -4.83
CA GLU A 59 -19.01 -0.67 -3.88
C GLU A 59 -18.60 -1.95 -4.62
N GLN A 60 -19.28 -2.28 -5.72
CA GLN A 60 -18.94 -3.43 -6.56
C GLN A 60 -17.54 -3.31 -7.17
N ASP A 61 -17.15 -2.13 -7.66
CA ASP A 61 -15.81 -1.88 -8.20
C ASP A 61 -14.73 -1.99 -7.11
N CYS A 62 -14.98 -1.48 -5.91
CA CYS A 62 -14.11 -1.65 -4.75
C CYS A 62 -13.93 -3.14 -4.39
N ILE A 63 -15.04 -3.87 -4.26
CA ILE A 63 -15.01 -5.30 -3.93
C ILE A 63 -14.27 -6.09 -5.00
N ARG A 64 -14.48 -5.77 -6.29
CA ARG A 64 -13.75 -6.39 -7.40
C ARG A 64 -12.25 -6.15 -7.29
N PHE A 65 -11.83 -4.92 -7.00
CA PHE A 65 -10.43 -4.59 -6.79
C PHE A 65 -9.83 -5.40 -5.64
N LEU A 66 -10.53 -5.51 -4.50
CA LEU A 66 -10.07 -6.30 -3.36
C LEU A 66 -9.88 -7.78 -3.74
N ILE A 67 -10.88 -8.38 -4.39
CA ILE A 67 -10.84 -9.79 -4.83
C ILE A 67 -9.70 -10.04 -5.82
N GLN A 68 -9.44 -9.10 -6.73
CA GLN A 68 -8.40 -9.27 -7.74
C GLN A 68 -6.97 -9.22 -7.18
N ASN A 69 -6.79 -8.61 -6.01
CA ASN A 69 -5.47 -8.29 -5.48
C ASN A 69 -5.17 -8.93 -4.11
N MET A 70 -6.17 -9.51 -3.45
CA MET A 70 -5.98 -10.16 -2.16
C MET A 70 -5.19 -11.47 -2.27
N PRO A 71 -4.43 -11.87 -1.23
CA PRO A 71 -3.70 -13.12 -1.25
C PRO A 71 -4.63 -14.34 -1.27
N VAL A 72 -4.12 -15.47 -1.75
CA VAL A 72 -4.89 -16.73 -1.89
C VAL A 72 -5.47 -17.19 -0.55
N THR A 73 -4.79 -16.95 0.56
CA THR A 73 -5.29 -17.25 1.91
C THR A 73 -6.57 -16.51 2.23
N ASP A 74 -6.69 -15.27 1.75
CA ASP A 74 -7.82 -14.39 2.02
C ASP A 74 -9.02 -14.79 1.14
N HIS A 75 -8.78 -15.26 -0.10
CA HIS A 75 -9.82 -15.90 -0.93
C HIS A 75 -10.50 -17.09 -0.24
N MET A 76 -9.76 -17.85 0.56
CA MET A 76 -10.28 -19.05 1.21
C MET A 76 -10.98 -18.75 2.55
N SER A 77 -10.69 -17.61 3.16
CA SER A 77 -11.08 -17.31 4.55
C SER A 77 -12.03 -16.12 4.70
N LEU A 78 -11.94 -15.11 3.84
CA LEU A 78 -12.76 -13.91 3.92
C LEU A 78 -14.10 -14.09 3.22
N ARG A 79 -15.16 -13.57 3.86
CA ARG A 79 -16.52 -13.59 3.33
C ARG A 79 -16.83 -12.33 2.53
N TYR A 80 -17.82 -12.43 1.65
CA TYR A 80 -18.35 -11.27 0.92
C TYR A 80 -18.77 -10.13 1.86
N THR A 81 -19.45 -10.45 2.97
CA THR A 81 -19.92 -9.46 3.95
C THR A 81 -18.78 -8.64 4.55
N PHE A 82 -17.63 -9.28 4.81
CA PHE A 82 -16.42 -8.59 5.25
C PHE A 82 -15.95 -7.60 4.19
N LEU A 83 -15.74 -8.05 2.94
CA LEU A 83 -15.27 -7.18 1.85
C LEU A 83 -16.23 -6.03 1.54
N HIS A 84 -17.53 -6.30 1.59
CA HIS A 84 -18.58 -5.30 1.44
C HIS A 84 -18.47 -4.23 2.54
N ASN A 85 -18.31 -4.65 3.79
CA ASN A 85 -18.14 -3.71 4.90
C ASN A 85 -16.89 -2.82 4.72
N GLN A 86 -15.78 -3.40 4.27
CA GLN A 86 -14.56 -2.64 3.97
C GLN A 86 -14.79 -1.58 2.87
N ALA A 87 -15.46 -1.97 1.78
CA ALA A 87 -15.80 -1.07 0.68
C ALA A 87 -16.76 0.05 1.14
N HIS A 88 -17.80 -0.31 1.88
CA HIS A 88 -18.80 0.61 2.39
C HIS A 88 -18.17 1.72 3.25
N TYR A 89 -17.40 1.35 4.27
CA TYR A 89 -16.78 2.34 5.16
C TYR A 89 -15.66 3.14 4.47
N ALA A 90 -14.91 2.55 3.54
CA ALA A 90 -13.92 3.30 2.77
C ALA A 90 -14.58 4.39 1.91
N LEU A 91 -15.70 4.08 1.26
CA LEU A 91 -16.48 5.02 0.46
C LEU A 91 -17.19 6.05 1.33
N LYS A 92 -17.72 5.64 2.48
CA LYS A 92 -18.28 6.54 3.47
C LYS A 92 -17.25 7.60 3.92
N ALA A 93 -16.06 7.17 4.31
CA ALA A 93 -14.98 8.07 4.70
C ALA A 93 -14.54 9.03 3.57
N ARG A 94 -14.59 8.55 2.32
CA ARG A 94 -14.32 9.36 1.12
C ARG A 94 -15.35 10.48 0.92
N VAL A 95 -16.62 10.23 1.22
CA VAL A 95 -17.71 11.20 1.11
C VAL A 95 -17.69 12.19 2.27
N ASP A 96 -17.42 11.72 3.48
CA ASP A 96 -17.55 12.52 4.70
C ASP A 96 -16.42 13.56 4.86
N ASN A 97 -15.27 13.37 4.19
CA ASN A 97 -14.11 14.26 4.29
C ASN A 97 -13.78 14.94 2.94
N PRO A 98 -13.77 16.29 2.86
CA PRO A 98 -13.52 17.01 1.61
C PRO A 98 -12.19 16.64 0.94
N TRP A 99 -11.10 16.53 1.71
CA TRP A 99 -9.79 16.15 1.19
C TRP A 99 -9.71 14.68 0.75
N ALA A 100 -10.55 13.79 1.30
CA ALA A 100 -10.61 12.40 0.87
C ALA A 100 -11.32 12.26 -0.49
N SER A 101 -12.34 13.09 -0.74
CA SER A 101 -13.05 13.11 -2.03
C SER A 101 -12.15 13.50 -3.22
N ALA A 102 -11.10 14.28 -2.97
CA ALA A 102 -10.13 14.73 -3.96
C ALA A 102 -9.04 13.69 -4.29
N VAL A 103 -8.95 12.60 -3.53
CA VAL A 103 -7.96 11.53 -3.76
C VAL A 103 -8.27 10.85 -5.10
N PRO A 104 -7.29 10.73 -6.03
CA PRO A 104 -7.46 9.99 -7.27
C PRO A 104 -7.93 8.55 -7.03
N TRP A 105 -8.76 8.03 -7.94
CA TRP A 105 -9.44 6.76 -7.72
C TRP A 105 -8.49 5.56 -7.56
N ASP A 106 -7.42 5.52 -8.35
CA ASP A 106 -6.34 4.53 -8.26
C ASP A 106 -5.58 4.60 -6.93
N VAL A 107 -5.28 5.81 -6.46
CA VAL A 107 -4.66 6.03 -5.14
C VAL A 107 -5.60 5.57 -4.02
N PHE A 108 -6.91 5.86 -4.14
CA PHE A 108 -7.92 5.41 -3.19
C PHE A 108 -8.02 3.89 -3.13
N LEU A 109 -8.15 3.22 -4.28
CA LEU A 109 -8.24 1.76 -4.36
C LEU A 109 -7.01 1.09 -3.73
N ASN A 110 -5.80 1.63 -3.96
CA ASN A 110 -4.59 0.98 -3.48
C ASN A 110 -4.16 1.37 -2.06
N ASN A 111 -4.59 2.52 -1.53
CA ASN A 111 -4.02 3.08 -0.29
C ASN A 111 -5.07 3.56 0.73
N VAL A 112 -6.36 3.47 0.43
CA VAL A 112 -7.47 3.74 1.36
C VAL A 112 -8.34 2.51 1.56
N LEU A 113 -8.80 1.90 0.46
CA LEU A 113 -9.68 0.74 0.44
C LEU A 113 -9.11 -0.53 1.09
N PRO A 114 -7.81 -0.87 0.99
CA PRO A 114 -7.32 -2.16 1.47
C PRO A 114 -7.52 -2.36 2.97
N TYR A 115 -7.88 -3.59 3.35
CA TYR A 115 -8.15 -4.01 4.73
C TYR A 115 -6.91 -4.53 5.47
N ALA A 116 -5.77 -4.62 4.77
CA ALA A 116 -4.50 -5.08 5.30
C ALA A 116 -3.34 -4.29 4.67
N ASN A 117 -2.19 -4.36 5.33
CA ASN A 117 -0.94 -3.72 4.94
C ASN A 117 0.12 -4.75 4.57
N LEU A 118 0.36 -5.73 5.44
CA LEU A 118 1.34 -6.79 5.33
C LEU A 118 0.66 -8.15 5.59
N ASP A 119 1.29 -8.99 6.42
CA ASP A 119 0.80 -10.31 6.83
C ASP A 119 0.18 -10.33 8.25
N GLU A 120 -0.29 -9.18 8.75
CA GLU A 120 -1.01 -9.10 10.03
C GLU A 120 -2.31 -9.93 10.03
N PRO A 121 -2.76 -10.42 11.20
CA PRO A 121 -4.05 -11.08 11.32
C PRO A 121 -5.19 -10.21 10.77
N ARG A 122 -6.05 -10.82 9.94
CA ARG A 122 -7.18 -10.12 9.32
C ARG A 122 -8.26 -9.85 10.36
N GLU A 123 -8.68 -8.61 10.49
CA GLU A 123 -9.78 -8.19 11.35
C GLU A 123 -10.56 -7.03 10.74
N ASP A 124 -11.79 -6.83 11.19
CA ASP A 124 -12.57 -5.64 10.84
C ASP A 124 -12.27 -4.50 11.80
N TRP A 125 -11.13 -3.84 11.59
CA TRP A 125 -10.76 -2.63 12.31
C TRP A 125 -11.52 -1.39 11.79
N ARG A 126 -11.93 -1.40 10.52
CA ARG A 126 -12.38 -0.20 9.81
C ARG A 126 -13.61 0.43 10.41
N THR A 127 -14.61 -0.40 10.77
CA THR A 127 -15.84 0.06 11.40
C THR A 127 -15.56 0.86 12.66
N SER A 128 -14.86 0.24 13.62
CA SER A 128 -14.55 0.85 14.91
C SER A 128 -13.60 2.04 14.77
N PHE A 129 -12.61 1.95 13.89
CA PHE A 129 -11.66 3.03 13.67
C PHE A 129 -12.32 4.25 13.02
N TYR A 130 -13.22 4.05 12.07
CA TYR A 130 -13.97 5.14 11.48
C TYR A 130 -14.77 5.90 12.55
N GLU A 131 -15.48 5.19 13.43
CA GLU A 131 -16.27 5.80 14.51
C GLU A 131 -15.40 6.55 15.52
N LEU A 132 -14.29 5.95 15.93
CA LEU A 132 -13.38 6.51 16.94
C LEU A 132 -12.59 7.71 16.40
N PHE A 133 -12.18 7.68 15.13
CA PHE A 133 -11.19 8.61 14.59
C PHE A 133 -11.79 9.70 13.71
N SER A 134 -12.99 9.53 13.15
CA SER A 134 -13.66 10.60 12.39
C SER A 134 -13.80 11.91 13.19
N PRO A 135 -14.16 11.90 14.50
CA PRO A 135 -14.21 13.13 15.30
C PRO A 135 -12.86 13.83 15.45
N LEU A 136 -11.75 13.09 15.36
CA LEU A 136 -10.39 13.65 15.54
C LEU A 136 -9.94 14.47 14.34
N VAL A 137 -10.51 14.21 13.15
CA VAL A 137 -10.16 14.84 11.87
C VAL A 137 -11.23 15.80 11.32
N ALA A 138 -12.40 15.88 11.95
CA ALA A 138 -13.55 16.64 11.44
C ALA A 138 -13.28 18.13 11.08
N ASN A 139 -12.29 18.75 11.71
CA ASN A 139 -11.94 20.18 11.51
C ASN A 139 -10.59 20.39 10.83
N THR A 140 -10.13 19.42 10.03
CA THR A 140 -8.83 19.47 9.36
C THR A 140 -8.97 19.97 7.93
N ALA A 141 -8.02 20.80 7.48
CA ALA A 141 -8.10 21.47 6.18
C ALA A 141 -7.53 20.62 5.03
N SER A 142 -6.62 19.69 5.33
CA SER A 142 -5.92 18.89 4.34
C SER A 142 -5.68 17.45 4.81
N THR A 143 -5.31 16.57 3.88
CA THR A 143 -4.93 15.18 4.15
C THR A 143 -3.79 15.07 5.17
N LEU A 144 -2.76 15.95 5.07
CA LEU A 144 -1.65 15.95 6.01
C LEU A 144 -2.04 16.51 7.39
N ASP A 145 -2.92 17.52 7.45
CA ASP A 145 -3.45 18.02 8.72
C ASP A 145 -4.25 16.93 9.44
N ALA A 146 -5.06 16.16 8.68
CA ALA A 146 -5.81 15.02 9.19
C ALA A 146 -4.89 13.94 9.75
N ALA A 147 -3.86 13.54 8.98
CA ALA A 147 -2.89 12.55 9.42
C ALA A 147 -2.09 13.03 10.66
N THR A 148 -1.72 14.31 10.70
CA THR A 148 -1.03 14.91 11.85
C THR A 148 -1.92 14.92 13.09
N ALA A 149 -3.19 15.31 12.93
CA ALA A 149 -4.16 15.32 14.01
C ALA A 149 -4.41 13.92 14.60
N LEU A 150 -4.47 12.89 13.74
CA LEU A 150 -4.54 11.49 14.18
C LEU A 150 -3.28 11.08 14.94
N ASN A 151 -2.10 11.23 14.33
CA ASN A 151 -0.84 10.78 14.94
C ASN A 151 -0.57 11.46 16.29
N ASN A 152 -1.07 12.68 16.51
CA ASN A 152 -0.93 13.37 17.80
C ASN A 152 -1.83 12.81 18.90
N LYS A 153 -2.96 12.17 18.55
CA LYS A 153 -4.06 11.90 19.50
C LYS A 153 -4.34 10.41 19.73
N ILE A 154 -4.20 9.57 18.69
CA ILE A 154 -4.68 8.18 18.75
C ILE A 154 -3.96 7.33 19.81
N TRP A 155 -2.69 7.64 20.10
CA TRP A 155 -1.85 6.83 20.99
C TRP A 155 -2.23 6.90 22.47
N THR A 156 -2.86 8.01 22.86
CA THR A 156 -3.30 8.29 24.23
C THR A 156 -4.83 8.44 24.29
N LEU A 157 -5.55 7.93 23.28
CA LEU A 157 -6.99 7.99 23.25
C LEU A 157 -7.58 7.02 24.29
N GLY A 158 -8.41 7.54 25.20
CA GLY A 158 -8.93 6.76 26.32
C GLY A 158 -7.79 6.27 27.22
N ASP A 159 -7.85 4.99 27.61
CA ASP A 159 -6.87 4.35 28.50
C ASP A 159 -5.83 3.50 27.76
N TRP A 160 -5.75 3.60 26.42
CA TRP A 160 -4.94 2.68 25.60
C TRP A 160 -3.43 2.74 25.89
N ASN A 161 -2.90 3.94 26.18
CA ASN A 161 -1.50 4.17 26.56
C ASN A 161 -0.48 3.35 25.73
N ILE A 162 -0.66 3.37 24.40
CA ILE A 162 0.11 2.52 23.48
C ILE A 162 1.57 2.99 23.46
N SER A 163 2.51 2.06 23.61
CA SER A 163 3.94 2.35 23.64
C SER A 163 4.73 1.55 22.60
N PHE A 164 5.91 2.06 22.24
CA PHE A 164 6.84 1.32 21.38
C PHE A 164 7.62 0.28 22.19
N LYS A 165 7.71 -0.94 21.66
CA LYS A 165 8.55 -2.01 22.21
C LYS A 165 9.42 -2.63 21.11
N ALA A 166 10.72 -2.38 21.19
CA ALA A 166 11.71 -2.94 20.26
C ALA A 166 11.81 -4.48 20.38
N GLY A 167 12.29 -5.14 19.33
CA GLY A 167 12.58 -6.57 19.34
C GLY A 167 11.35 -7.46 19.49
N GLN A 168 10.17 -6.99 19.10
CA GLN A 168 8.96 -7.82 19.05
C GLN A 168 8.70 -8.42 17.67
N THR A 169 9.35 -7.95 16.59
CA THR A 169 9.30 -8.64 15.29
C THR A 169 9.81 -10.08 15.46
N PRO A 170 9.06 -11.12 15.04
CA PRO A 170 7.98 -11.13 14.04
C PRO A 170 6.54 -11.08 14.58
N ASP A 171 6.29 -10.64 15.81
CA ASP A 171 4.92 -10.46 16.31
C ASP A 171 4.23 -9.32 15.53
N ILE A 172 3.65 -9.67 14.38
CA ILE A 172 2.90 -8.76 13.50
C ILE A 172 1.48 -8.69 14.04
N MET A 173 1.22 -7.61 14.78
CA MET A 173 -0.02 -7.44 15.52
C MET A 173 -1.10 -6.78 14.67
N SER A 174 -2.34 -7.29 14.76
CA SER A 174 -3.52 -6.56 14.30
C SER A 174 -3.83 -5.39 15.23
N PRO A 175 -4.61 -4.39 14.79
CA PRO A 175 -4.98 -3.26 15.64
C PRO A 175 -5.57 -3.65 17.01
N SER A 176 -6.47 -4.62 17.07
CA SER A 176 -7.03 -5.10 18.34
C SER A 176 -5.99 -5.72 19.27
N GLN A 177 -4.98 -6.41 18.72
CA GLN A 177 -3.86 -6.94 19.49
C GLN A 177 -3.00 -5.80 20.04
N VAL A 178 -2.73 -4.74 19.27
CA VAL A 178 -2.01 -3.56 19.79
C VAL A 178 -2.76 -2.93 20.96
N LEU A 179 -4.08 -2.74 20.83
CA LEU A 179 -4.92 -2.22 21.91
C LEU A 179 -4.90 -3.11 23.15
N SER A 180 -4.97 -4.43 22.98
CA SER A 180 -4.96 -5.38 24.09
C SER A 180 -3.62 -5.43 24.82
N HIS A 181 -2.50 -5.26 24.11
CA HIS A 181 -1.17 -5.32 24.72
C HIS A 181 -0.71 -3.98 25.30
N GLY A 182 -1.21 -2.85 24.76
CA GLY A 182 -0.72 -1.52 25.10
C GLY A 182 0.68 -1.22 24.55
N TYR A 183 1.18 -2.05 23.62
CA TYR A 183 2.45 -1.82 22.94
C TYR A 183 2.52 -2.52 21.59
N ALA A 184 3.45 -2.09 20.74
CA ALA A 184 3.81 -2.79 19.50
C ALA A 184 5.24 -2.48 19.03
N SER A 185 5.75 -3.29 18.08
CA SER A 185 6.97 -3.00 17.31
C SER A 185 6.74 -1.85 16.32
N CYS A 186 7.79 -1.42 15.61
CA CYS A 186 7.65 -0.42 14.56
C CYS A 186 6.67 -0.85 13.48
N THR A 187 6.65 -2.14 13.13
CA THR A 187 5.70 -2.73 12.17
C THR A 187 4.26 -2.64 12.69
N GLY A 188 3.98 -3.09 13.92
CA GLY A 188 2.62 -3.06 14.46
C GLY A 188 2.08 -1.63 14.65
N LEU A 189 2.94 -0.68 15.05
CA LEU A 189 2.56 0.73 15.14
C LEU A 189 2.32 1.35 13.75
N ALA A 190 3.10 0.97 12.74
CA ALA A 190 2.91 1.45 11.38
C ALA A 190 1.59 0.93 10.78
N ILE A 191 1.28 -0.35 10.97
CA ILE A 191 0.00 -0.95 10.58
C ILE A 191 -1.16 -0.22 11.27
N PHE A 192 -1.10 -0.09 12.59
CA PHE A 192 -2.14 0.60 13.37
C PHE A 192 -2.40 2.02 12.85
N PHE A 193 -1.33 2.78 12.60
CA PHE A 193 -1.48 4.15 12.14
C PHE A 193 -1.99 4.23 10.69
N VAL A 194 -1.53 3.35 9.79
CA VAL A 194 -2.07 3.29 8.43
C VAL A 194 -3.55 2.92 8.44
N ASP A 195 -3.96 1.95 9.26
CA ASP A 195 -5.36 1.58 9.40
C ASP A 195 -6.20 2.74 9.94
N ALA A 196 -5.70 3.46 10.95
CA ALA A 196 -6.35 4.67 11.45
C ALA A 196 -6.51 5.74 10.37
N CYS A 197 -5.47 5.97 9.56
CA CYS A 197 -5.52 6.87 8.40
C CYS A 197 -6.58 6.43 7.38
N ARG A 198 -6.53 5.16 6.96
CA ARG A 198 -7.43 4.59 5.96
C ARG A 198 -8.88 4.59 6.40
N ALA A 199 -9.13 4.38 7.69
CA ALA A 199 -10.47 4.41 8.27
C ALA A 199 -11.18 5.75 8.04
N VAL A 200 -10.44 6.87 8.04
CA VAL A 200 -10.99 8.21 7.80
C VAL A 200 -10.74 8.72 6.38
N GLY A 201 -10.25 7.87 5.47
CA GLY A 201 -10.09 8.22 4.05
C GLY A 201 -8.73 8.82 3.67
N ILE A 202 -7.75 8.82 4.57
CA ILE A 202 -6.37 9.27 4.28
C ILE A 202 -5.64 8.16 3.53
N PRO A 203 -5.07 8.41 2.33
CA PRO A 203 -4.32 7.40 1.63
C PRO A 203 -2.96 7.22 2.30
N ALA A 204 -2.72 6.03 2.83
CA ALA A 204 -1.52 5.71 3.61
C ALA A 204 -1.03 4.30 3.32
N ARG A 205 0.28 4.08 3.50
CA ARG A 205 0.94 2.78 3.35
C ARG A 205 2.11 2.62 4.30
N VAL A 206 2.40 1.36 4.65
CA VAL A 206 3.61 1.01 5.39
C VAL A 206 4.80 1.12 4.43
N ALA A 207 5.86 1.79 4.86
CA ALA A 207 7.15 1.79 4.21
C ALA A 207 8.21 1.21 5.13
N GLY A 208 9.31 0.71 4.58
CA GLY A 208 10.31 0.05 5.40
C GLY A 208 11.55 -0.42 4.67
N ILE A 209 12.52 -0.80 5.49
CA ILE A 209 13.75 -1.49 5.10
C ILE A 209 13.89 -2.75 5.96
N ALA A 210 14.24 -3.86 5.33
CA ALA A 210 14.41 -5.14 6.02
C ALA A 210 15.65 -5.14 6.93
N GLU A 211 16.73 -4.50 6.48
CA GLU A 211 17.97 -4.40 7.24
C GLU A 211 18.78 -3.15 6.87
N TRP A 212 19.04 -2.27 7.84
CA TRP A 212 19.98 -1.16 7.66
C TRP A 212 21.40 -1.66 7.42
N THR A 213 22.14 -1.01 6.51
CA THR A 213 23.47 -1.47 6.08
C THR A 213 24.56 -1.42 7.15
N GLU A 214 24.45 -0.53 8.15
CA GLU A 214 25.50 -0.32 9.16
C GLU A 214 25.13 -0.87 10.53
N THR A 215 23.90 -0.59 10.98
CA THR A 215 23.44 -0.97 12.32
C THR A 215 22.81 -2.37 12.34
N GLY A 216 22.52 -2.93 11.17
CA GLY A 216 21.59 -4.05 11.04
C GLY A 216 20.18 -3.64 11.49
N GLY A 217 19.32 -4.65 11.62
CA GLY A 217 17.95 -4.50 12.13
C GLY A 217 16.99 -3.87 11.11
N ASN A 218 15.72 -4.22 11.23
CA ASN A 218 14.66 -3.73 10.35
C ASN A 218 14.04 -2.43 10.89
N HIS A 219 13.39 -1.69 10.00
CA HIS A 219 12.55 -0.58 10.42
C HIS A 219 11.37 -0.38 9.47
N ASN A 220 10.18 -0.13 10.03
CA ASN A 220 8.98 0.20 9.29
C ASN A 220 8.37 1.50 9.84
N TRP A 221 7.84 2.31 8.94
CA TRP A 221 7.22 3.61 9.21
C TRP A 221 6.02 3.81 8.25
N VAL A 222 5.48 5.03 8.20
CA VAL A 222 4.27 5.34 7.44
C VAL A 222 4.53 6.41 6.38
N GLU A 223 4.01 6.20 5.18
CA GLU A 223 3.87 7.21 4.14
C GLU A 223 2.39 7.59 3.97
N VAL A 224 2.12 8.90 3.84
CA VAL A 224 0.81 9.47 3.53
C VAL A 224 0.87 10.21 2.21
N TRP A 225 -0.11 9.95 1.34
CA TRP A 225 -0.22 10.64 0.06
C TRP A 225 -1.01 11.94 0.21
N HIS A 226 -0.50 13.00 -0.42
CA HIS A 226 -1.16 14.29 -0.49
C HIS A 226 -0.72 15.01 -1.76
N ASN A 227 -1.68 15.47 -2.57
CA ASN A 227 -1.45 16.30 -3.76
C ASN A 227 -0.37 15.74 -4.72
N GLY A 228 -0.35 14.42 -4.92
CA GLY A 228 0.60 13.76 -5.83
C GLY A 228 1.97 13.43 -5.22
N VAL A 229 2.17 13.71 -3.94
CA VAL A 229 3.43 13.48 -3.21
C VAL A 229 3.20 12.54 -2.04
N TRP A 230 4.19 11.70 -1.74
CA TRP A 230 4.21 10.82 -0.57
C TRP A 230 5.11 11.41 0.52
N SER A 231 4.54 11.72 1.67
CA SER A 231 5.28 12.24 2.83
C SER A 231 5.38 11.17 3.92
N PHE A 232 6.55 11.02 4.54
CA PHE A 232 6.78 10.00 5.57
C PHE A 232 6.81 10.57 6.99
N THR A 233 6.42 9.75 7.96
CA THR A 233 6.51 10.04 9.39
C THR A 233 6.62 8.75 10.20
N GLU A 234 6.88 8.91 11.50
CA GLU A 234 6.84 7.80 12.45
C GLU A 234 5.55 7.83 13.28
N PRO A 235 4.95 6.67 13.55
CA PRO A 235 4.03 6.49 14.67
C PRO A 235 4.65 6.91 16.01
N LEU A 236 3.83 7.30 16.99
CA LEU A 236 4.29 7.73 18.33
C LEU A 236 5.33 8.87 18.30
N GLY A 237 5.32 9.68 17.25
CA GLY A 237 6.18 10.85 17.16
C GLY A 237 5.83 11.94 18.18
N PHE A 238 6.76 12.87 18.41
CA PHE A 238 6.44 14.08 19.18
C PHE A 238 5.28 14.84 18.52
N PRO A 239 4.39 15.47 19.31
CA PRO A 239 3.26 16.20 18.75
C PRO A 239 3.70 17.23 17.71
N ASN A 240 3.01 17.26 16.55
CA ASN A 240 3.30 18.15 15.44
C ASN A 240 4.71 17.99 14.83
N ARG A 241 5.28 16.78 14.89
CA ARG A 241 6.50 16.45 14.16
C ARG A 241 6.34 16.85 12.68
N PRO A 242 7.29 17.62 12.11
CA PRO A 242 7.28 17.91 10.69
C PRO A 242 7.35 16.62 9.87
N TRP A 243 6.60 16.59 8.77
CA TRP A 243 6.69 15.51 7.80
C TRP A 243 8.09 15.44 7.20
N ASN A 244 8.51 14.25 6.81
CA ASN A 244 9.83 13.96 6.26
C ASN A 244 11.00 14.28 7.22
N GLN A 245 10.73 14.36 8.53
CA GLN A 245 11.75 14.52 9.56
C GLN A 245 11.64 13.41 10.60
N THR A 246 12.49 12.40 10.47
CA THR A 246 12.53 11.22 11.35
C THR A 246 13.96 10.96 11.78
N TRP A 247 14.14 10.10 12.79
CA TRP A 247 15.49 9.76 13.27
C TRP A 247 16.36 9.10 12.19
N PHE A 248 15.73 8.47 11.19
CA PHE A 248 16.42 7.75 10.12
C PHE A 248 16.74 8.62 8.89
N PHE A 249 16.35 9.89 8.91
CA PHE A 249 16.49 10.78 7.76
C PHE A 249 17.32 12.03 8.11
N PRO A 250 18.32 12.41 7.29
CA PRO A 250 18.77 11.76 6.06
C PRO A 250 19.67 10.53 6.29
N GLU A 251 20.16 10.31 7.51
CA GLU A 251 20.98 9.15 7.89
C GLU A 251 20.19 8.24 8.85
N PRO A 252 20.20 6.91 8.67
CA PRO A 252 21.04 6.13 7.76
C PRO A 252 20.51 5.98 6.32
N VAL A 253 19.41 6.67 5.94
CA VAL A 253 18.79 6.56 4.60
C VAL A 253 19.78 6.70 3.43
N ARG A 254 20.77 7.60 3.50
CA ARG A 254 21.79 7.77 2.44
C ARG A 254 22.55 6.49 2.08
N ARG A 255 22.53 5.49 2.95
CA ARG A 255 23.26 4.23 2.78
C ARG A 255 22.37 3.09 2.27
N ALA A 256 21.07 3.33 2.10
CA ALA A 256 20.18 2.38 1.46
C ALA A 256 20.67 2.02 0.05
N LYS A 257 20.43 0.78 -0.37
CA LYS A 257 20.92 0.25 -1.64
C LYS A 257 19.76 0.01 -2.59
N LEU A 258 19.74 0.76 -3.68
CA LEU A 258 18.80 0.55 -4.78
C LEU A 258 18.98 -0.88 -5.34
N HIS A 259 17.86 -1.53 -5.63
CA HIS A 259 17.72 -2.91 -6.11
C HIS A 259 18.15 -3.99 -5.10
N SER A 260 18.29 -3.65 -3.83
CA SER A 260 18.52 -4.62 -2.76
C SER A 260 17.20 -4.98 -2.09
N TYR A 261 16.91 -6.28 -1.91
CA TYR A 261 15.76 -6.73 -1.11
C TYR A 261 15.93 -6.34 0.36
N ALA A 262 17.08 -6.68 0.96
CA ALA A 262 17.36 -6.42 2.37
C ALA A 262 17.61 -4.93 2.67
N HIS A 263 18.39 -4.24 1.83
CA HIS A 263 18.88 -2.89 2.11
C HIS A 263 18.22 -1.79 1.29
N GLY A 264 17.23 -2.13 0.46
CA GLY A 264 16.39 -1.18 -0.25
C GLY A 264 15.23 -0.71 0.63
N ILE A 265 14.67 0.44 0.31
CA ILE A 265 13.48 0.97 0.96
C ILE A 265 12.29 0.69 0.05
N TYR A 266 11.27 0.06 0.62
CA TYR A 266 10.05 -0.32 -0.10
C TYR A 266 8.83 0.25 0.59
N ALA A 267 7.76 0.45 -0.18
CA ALA A 267 6.45 0.80 0.34
C ALA A 267 5.44 -0.27 -0.08
N ALA A 268 4.65 -0.76 0.88
CA ALA A 268 3.67 -1.80 0.67
C ALA A 268 2.58 -1.36 -0.32
N SER A 269 2.08 -2.31 -1.09
CA SER A 269 1.02 -2.13 -2.08
C SER A 269 0.03 -3.27 -1.98
N PHE A 270 -1.25 -2.98 -2.16
CA PHE A 270 -2.25 -4.03 -2.29
C PHE A 270 -2.32 -4.52 -3.74
N ASN A 271 -2.27 -3.60 -4.69
CA ASN A 271 -2.15 -3.87 -6.11
C ASN A 271 -0.81 -4.55 -6.42
N HIS A 272 -0.83 -5.48 -7.38
CA HIS A 272 0.35 -6.18 -7.84
C HIS A 272 1.30 -5.25 -8.59
N THR A 273 2.56 -5.21 -8.16
CA THR A 273 3.58 -4.29 -8.69
C THR A 273 4.69 -5.00 -9.46
N GLY A 274 4.76 -6.33 -9.38
CA GLY A 274 5.90 -7.12 -9.86
C GLY A 274 7.11 -7.12 -8.91
N HIS A 275 7.03 -6.39 -7.79
CA HIS A 275 8.03 -6.37 -6.72
C HIS A 275 7.38 -6.73 -5.37
N PHE A 276 8.18 -7.20 -4.43
CA PHE A 276 7.72 -7.59 -3.11
C PHE A 276 8.27 -6.65 -2.04
N PHE A 277 7.42 -6.29 -1.08
CA PHE A 277 7.84 -5.61 0.13
C PHE A 277 8.67 -6.59 0.98
N PRO A 278 9.85 -6.21 1.48
CA PRO A 278 10.69 -7.11 2.24
C PRO A 278 10.18 -7.26 3.67
N LEU A 279 9.79 -8.48 4.02
CA LEU A 279 9.41 -8.84 5.38
C LEU A 279 10.66 -9.30 6.11
N ALA A 280 11.09 -8.55 7.13
CA ALA A 280 12.33 -8.85 7.86
C ALA A 280 12.33 -10.19 8.62
N TRP A 281 11.17 -10.84 8.71
CA TRP A 281 10.95 -12.13 9.36
C TRP A 281 10.71 -13.28 8.40
N ARG A 282 10.81 -13.04 7.09
CA ARG A 282 10.69 -14.08 6.07
C ARG A 282 11.87 -14.01 5.11
N ASP A 283 12.18 -15.14 4.50
CA ASP A 283 13.17 -15.17 3.42
C ASP A 283 12.67 -14.38 2.20
N GLU A 284 13.59 -13.90 1.36
CA GLU A 284 13.24 -13.08 0.19
C GLU A 284 12.29 -13.77 -0.79
N TYR A 285 12.34 -15.10 -0.85
CA TYR A 285 11.49 -15.93 -1.70
C TYR A 285 10.12 -16.23 -1.09
N GLU A 286 9.89 -15.84 0.16
CA GLU A 286 8.66 -16.12 0.91
C GLU A 286 7.77 -14.89 1.10
N SER A 287 8.25 -13.69 0.75
CA SER A 287 7.40 -12.50 0.78
C SER A 287 6.36 -12.57 -0.33
N THR A 288 5.10 -12.50 0.06
CA THR A 288 3.95 -12.46 -0.86
C THR A 288 3.29 -11.07 -0.91
N ILE A 289 3.86 -10.10 -0.20
CA ILE A 289 3.27 -8.76 -0.08
C ILE A 289 3.78 -7.90 -1.23
N PRO A 290 2.91 -7.41 -2.14
CA PRO A 290 3.35 -6.51 -3.19
C PRO A 290 3.93 -5.22 -2.61
N GLY A 291 4.92 -4.64 -3.29
CA GLY A 291 5.52 -3.38 -2.86
C GLY A 291 6.13 -2.60 -4.00
N TYR A 292 6.33 -1.30 -3.81
CA TYR A 292 7.11 -0.45 -4.70
C TYR A 292 8.49 -0.26 -4.10
N GLU A 293 9.54 -0.44 -4.91
CA GLU A 293 10.87 0.02 -4.49
C GLU A 293 10.91 1.55 -4.56
N VAL A 294 11.04 2.19 -3.40
CA VAL A 294 11.07 3.64 -3.25
C VAL A 294 12.45 4.14 -2.81
N THR A 295 13.47 3.28 -2.79
CA THR A 295 14.85 3.62 -2.41
C THR A 295 15.36 4.88 -3.08
N LYS A 296 15.14 5.03 -4.39
CA LYS A 296 15.59 6.21 -5.14
C LYS A 296 14.96 7.51 -4.60
N TYR A 297 13.67 7.51 -4.29
CA TYR A 297 12.98 8.67 -3.73
C TYR A 297 13.64 9.13 -2.42
N TYR A 298 13.93 8.19 -1.51
CA TYR A 298 14.59 8.49 -0.25
C TYR A 298 16.04 8.96 -0.42
N LEU A 299 16.80 8.37 -1.35
CA LEU A 299 18.17 8.79 -1.64
C LEU A 299 18.24 10.20 -2.24
N ASP A 300 17.35 10.51 -3.18
CA ASP A 300 17.25 11.83 -3.80
C ASP A 300 16.86 12.89 -2.75
N ALA A 301 15.83 12.61 -1.95
CA ALA A 301 15.40 13.49 -0.86
C ALA A 301 16.52 13.71 0.18
N ALA A 302 17.24 12.65 0.55
CA ALA A 302 18.37 12.78 1.46
C ALA A 302 19.48 13.64 0.84
N ALA A 303 19.82 13.44 -0.45
CA ALA A 303 20.79 14.25 -1.17
C ALA A 303 20.47 15.75 -1.05
N GLU A 304 19.21 16.14 -1.26
CA GLU A 304 18.74 17.52 -1.13
C GLU A 304 18.84 18.06 0.29
N ALA A 305 18.50 17.26 1.31
CA ALA A 305 18.60 17.67 2.71
C ALA A 305 20.04 18.03 3.14
N GLY A 306 21.06 17.53 2.43
CA GLY A 306 22.48 17.84 2.70
C GLY A 306 22.99 19.12 2.00
N LEU A 307 22.23 19.68 1.05
CA LEU A 307 22.57 20.91 0.33
C LEU A 307 22.14 22.17 1.09
N VAL A 308 21.31 22.03 2.13
CA VAL A 308 20.80 23.14 2.96
C VAL A 308 21.67 23.29 4.22
N VAL A 309 22.96 23.61 4.05
CA VAL A 309 23.79 24.21 5.11
C VAL A 309 24.65 25.32 4.49
N ALA A 310 24.12 26.54 4.51
CA ALA A 310 24.77 27.81 4.86
C ALA A 310 23.98 29.00 4.27
N CYS A 311 23.01 29.52 5.04
CA CYS A 311 22.63 30.93 4.95
C CYS A 311 23.23 31.64 6.17
N ASP A 312 23.87 32.79 5.93
CA ASP A 312 24.69 33.57 6.89
C ASP A 312 23.91 34.14 8.10
N ASP A 313 22.60 33.90 8.23
CA ASP A 313 21.75 34.57 9.22
C ASP A 313 21.10 33.66 10.28
N GLY A 314 21.32 32.33 10.23
CA GLY A 314 20.90 31.41 11.29
C GLY A 314 19.38 31.24 11.45
N SER A 315 18.58 31.61 10.46
CA SER A 315 17.13 31.34 10.47
C SER A 315 16.77 29.96 9.88
N PRO A 316 15.87 29.17 10.52
CA PRO A 316 15.49 27.86 9.99
C PRO A 316 14.51 28.01 8.81
N LEU A 317 14.90 27.49 7.64
CA LEU A 317 14.01 27.30 6.50
C LEU A 317 13.24 25.98 6.66
N SER A 318 11.92 26.03 6.51
CA SER A 318 11.09 24.84 6.26
C SER A 318 11.47 24.28 4.90
N VAL A 319 12.14 23.13 4.87
CA VAL A 319 12.49 22.43 3.62
C VAL A 319 11.24 21.69 3.15
N GLU A 320 10.62 22.17 2.06
CA GLU A 320 9.82 21.30 1.21
C GLU A 320 10.81 20.30 0.58
N VAL A 321 10.77 19.04 1.02
CA VAL A 321 11.48 17.95 0.35
C VAL A 321 11.01 17.93 -1.11
N GLY A 322 11.96 17.95 -2.06
CA GLY A 322 11.69 18.19 -3.48
C GLY A 322 10.60 17.31 -4.05
N GLN A 323 9.86 17.85 -5.02
CA GLN A 323 8.71 17.24 -5.70
C GLN A 323 9.06 16.02 -6.58
N GLY A 324 10.08 15.25 -6.22
CA GLY A 324 10.37 13.96 -6.82
C GLY A 324 9.16 13.05 -6.64
N ARG A 325 8.52 12.65 -7.75
CA ARG A 325 7.43 11.68 -7.70
C ARG A 325 7.99 10.34 -7.23
N ASN A 326 7.66 9.97 -6.00
CA ASN A 326 7.72 8.59 -5.55
C ASN A 326 6.83 7.75 -6.50
N PRO A 327 7.32 6.63 -7.07
CA PRO A 327 6.55 5.82 -8.00
C PRO A 327 5.35 5.19 -7.30
N GLY A 328 4.26 5.94 -7.19
CA GLY A 328 2.90 5.43 -7.08
C GLY A 328 2.35 5.10 -8.47
N PRO A 329 1.09 4.64 -8.58
CA PRO A 329 0.48 4.39 -9.88
C PRO A 329 0.62 5.63 -10.77
N ASP A 330 1.13 5.44 -11.99
CA ASP A 330 1.18 6.49 -13.00
C ASP A 330 -0.26 6.93 -13.27
N VAL A 331 -0.65 8.08 -12.74
CA VAL A 331 -1.89 8.74 -13.15
C VAL A 331 -1.68 9.16 -14.59
N ALA A 332 -2.12 8.32 -15.52
CA ALA A 332 -2.20 8.67 -16.93
C ALA A 332 -3.06 9.93 -17.04
N GLN A 333 -2.42 11.05 -17.38
CA GLN A 333 -3.13 12.27 -17.74
C GLN A 333 -4.06 11.94 -18.92
N PRO A 334 -5.36 12.27 -18.86
CA PRO A 334 -6.22 12.09 -20.01
C PRO A 334 -5.64 12.95 -21.15
N GLY A 335 -5.25 12.27 -22.23
CA GLY A 335 -4.65 12.91 -23.39
C GLY A 335 -5.52 14.06 -23.85
N ALA A 336 -4.92 15.24 -23.97
CA ALA A 336 -5.50 16.36 -24.67
C ALA A 336 -5.87 15.88 -26.07
N ASN A 337 -7.17 15.78 -26.32
CA ASN A 337 -7.73 15.53 -27.63
C ASN A 337 -7.55 16.83 -28.42
N ASP A 338 -6.39 16.99 -29.05
CA ASP A 338 -6.17 18.04 -30.04
C ASP A 338 -7.03 17.72 -31.25
N GLY A 339 -8.26 18.23 -31.20
CA GLY A 339 -9.06 18.45 -32.39
C GLY A 339 -8.28 19.35 -33.33
N LYS A 340 -7.80 18.77 -34.43
CA LYS A 340 -7.58 19.52 -35.66
C LYS A 340 -8.61 19.06 -36.67
N GLU A 341 -9.60 19.92 -36.86
CA GLU A 341 -10.20 20.16 -38.17
C GLU A 341 -9.07 20.27 -39.21
N GLN A 342 -9.11 19.39 -40.22
CA GLN A 342 -9.14 19.74 -41.65
C GLN A 342 -9.44 18.51 -42.49
#